data_AF-A0A3B6MLW0-F1
#
_entry.id   AF-A0A3B6MLW0-F1
#
_cell.length_a   1.000
_cell.length_b   1.000
_cell.length_c   1.000
_cell.angle_alpha   90.00
_cell.angle_beta   90.00
_cell.angle_gamma   90.00
#
_symmetry.space_group_name_H-M   'P 1'
#
loop_
_entity.id
_entity.type
_entity.pdbx_description
1 polymer ?
#
loop_
_entity_poly.entity_id
_entity_poly.type
_entity_poly.pdbx_seq_one_letter_code
_entity_poly.pdbx_strand_id
1 'polypeptide(L)'
;MEKHLVMYLTRKSIMLLRKYLLVTEFQVSKCRSHIVKIRRDVLYLKRTKYSKYFKCRCSRGREPDGTQLGFGRYGTKSCRDGRLSYRAIEAARRATIGQFHRAMSGQFRNCKIWVRVLADLPITGKPAIVRMGRGKGNPTGWIACVSTGQIPFEMDGVSLSNSRQAARLAVHKPCSSTKFV
;
A
#
# COMPACT_ATOMS: atom_id res chain seq x y z
N MET A 1 28.98 -44.46 20.60
CA MET A 1 27.95 -43.89 21.48
C MET A 1 27.90 -42.40 21.23
N GLU A 2 26.91 -41.98 20.45
CA GLU A 2 26.33 -40.62 20.43
C GLU A 2 27.33 -39.46 20.21
N LYS A 3 27.43 -38.85 19.03
CA LYS A 3 26.36 -38.09 18.38
C LYS A 3 26.67 -37.92 16.89
N HIS A 4 26.21 -38.88 16.07
CA HIS A 4 25.67 -38.53 14.76
C HIS A 4 24.48 -37.60 14.98
N LEU A 5 24.41 -36.45 14.29
CA LEU A 5 23.29 -36.12 13.39
C LEU A 5 23.35 -34.65 12.93
N VAL A 6 23.27 -34.48 11.61
CA VAL A 6 22.80 -33.28 10.88
C VAL A 6 23.82 -32.16 10.61
N MET A 7 24.84 -32.53 9.84
CA MET A 7 25.34 -31.74 8.70
C MET A 7 24.29 -31.62 7.57
N TYR A 8 23.06 -31.15 7.84
CA TYR A 8 22.03 -31.01 6.80
C TYR A 8 21.04 -29.87 7.05
N LEU A 9 21.53 -28.65 7.21
CA LEU A 9 20.77 -27.46 6.80
C LEU A 9 21.64 -26.66 5.83
N THR A 10 21.87 -27.32 4.70
CA THR A 10 22.49 -26.79 3.49
C THR A 10 21.84 -25.45 3.11
N ARG A 11 22.58 -24.65 2.35
CA ARG A 11 22.21 -23.36 1.75
C ARG A 11 20.80 -23.31 1.08
N LYS A 12 20.10 -24.44 0.91
CA LYS A 12 18.67 -24.56 0.52
C LYS A 12 17.70 -23.92 1.52
N SER A 13 17.96 -23.91 2.84
CA SER A 13 17.00 -23.38 3.81
C SER A 13 16.97 -21.85 3.89
N ILE A 14 18.10 -21.19 3.62
CA ILE A 14 18.16 -19.73 3.47
C ILE A 14 17.51 -19.26 2.15
N MET A 15 17.52 -20.11 1.11
CA MET A 15 16.80 -19.81 -0.14
C MET A 15 15.29 -20.02 -0.04
N LEU A 16 14.80 -20.89 0.85
CA LEU A 16 13.37 -21.09 1.07
C LEU A 16 12.70 -19.93 1.83
N LEU A 17 13.42 -19.26 2.74
CA LEU A 17 12.94 -18.02 3.38
C LEU A 17 13.04 -16.78 2.47
N ARG A 18 13.80 -16.85 1.37
CA ARG A 18 13.77 -15.86 0.28
C ARG A 18 12.67 -16.11 -0.76
N LYS A 19 12.02 -17.27 -0.73
CA LYS A 19 10.95 -17.65 -1.67
C LYS A 19 9.61 -16.96 -1.39
N TYR A 20 9.45 -16.38 -0.20
CA TYR A 20 8.27 -15.59 0.20
C TYR A 20 8.52 -14.09 0.24
N LEU A 21 9.73 -13.63 -0.09
CA LEU A 21 10.01 -12.20 -0.17
C LEU A 21 9.53 -11.70 -1.54
N LEU A 22 8.21 -11.55 -1.65
CA LEU A 22 7.55 -10.92 -2.78
C LEU A 22 8.24 -9.60 -3.10
N VAL A 23 8.70 -9.55 -4.35
CA VAL A 23 9.23 -8.38 -5.04
C VAL A 23 8.25 -7.23 -4.86
N THR A 24 8.53 -6.37 -3.89
CA THR A 24 7.99 -5.01 -3.80
C THR A 24 9.17 -4.08 -4.05
N GLU A 25 9.61 -4.01 -5.31
CA GLU A 25 10.52 -2.93 -5.71
C GLU A 25 9.71 -1.63 -5.73
N PHE A 26 9.76 -0.97 -4.58
CA PHE A 26 9.13 0.33 -4.34
C PHE A 26 10.10 1.41 -4.82
N GLN A 27 10.10 1.71 -6.12
CA GLN A 27 10.75 2.93 -6.59
C GLN A 27 9.76 4.10 -6.49
N VAL A 28 10.05 4.92 -5.48
CA VAL A 28 9.35 6.14 -5.09
C VAL A 28 9.32 7.14 -6.25
N SER A 29 8.13 7.41 -6.80
CA SER A 29 7.94 8.57 -7.67
C SER A 29 8.12 9.85 -6.84
N LYS A 30 9.10 10.63 -7.24
CA LYS A 30 9.61 11.83 -6.55
C LYS A 30 8.52 12.91 -6.49
N CYS A 31 7.80 13.00 -5.37
CA CYS A 31 6.96 14.15 -5.05
C CYS A 31 7.44 14.77 -3.72
N ARG A 32 8.30 15.77 -3.86
CA ARG A 32 8.80 16.71 -2.83
C ARG A 32 9.48 16.10 -1.59
N SER A 33 10.81 16.05 -1.69
CA SER A 33 11.80 16.15 -0.60
C SER A 33 11.69 15.20 0.60
N HIS A 34 11.64 13.88 0.42
CA HIS A 34 12.20 12.90 1.37
C HIS A 34 12.48 11.59 0.60
N ILE A 35 13.76 11.25 0.39
CA ILE A 35 14.14 9.93 -0.16
C ILE A 35 14.14 8.94 1.00
N VAL A 36 13.09 8.13 1.13
CA VAL A 36 13.05 7.04 2.11
C VAL A 36 13.22 5.70 1.38
N LYS A 37 14.37 5.04 1.60
CA LYS A 37 14.56 3.63 1.22
C LYS A 37 13.66 2.76 2.11
N ILE A 38 12.47 2.41 1.63
CA ILE A 38 11.53 1.55 2.37
C ILE A 38 11.98 0.10 2.22
N ARG A 39 12.68 -0.44 3.23
CA ARG A 39 12.89 -1.90 3.37
C ARG A 39 11.71 -2.51 4.14
N ARG A 40 10.96 -3.37 3.44
CA ARG A 40 9.91 -4.32 3.89
C ARG A 40 8.60 -3.72 4.42
N ASP A 41 7.50 -4.12 3.79
CA ASP A 41 6.12 -4.28 4.29
C ASP A 41 5.43 -3.16 5.08
N VAL A 42 5.99 -1.94 5.10
CA VAL A 42 5.40 -0.84 5.87
C VAL A 42 4.84 0.23 4.94
N LEU A 43 3.51 0.33 4.89
CA LEU A 43 2.73 1.31 4.11
C LEU A 43 2.65 2.69 4.79
N TYR A 44 3.47 2.95 5.81
CA TYR A 44 3.54 4.22 6.53
C TYR A 44 4.99 4.62 6.85
N LEU A 45 5.19 5.90 7.18
CA LEU A 45 6.54 6.40 7.44
C LEU A 45 7.05 5.99 8.83
N LYS A 46 8.21 5.30 8.89
CA LYS A 46 8.84 4.90 10.16
C LYS A 46 9.48 6.06 10.92
N ARG A 47 9.97 7.07 10.20
CA ARG A 47 10.65 8.25 10.76
C ARG A 47 10.08 9.50 10.12
N THR A 48 9.66 10.46 10.93
CA THR A 48 9.21 11.79 10.49
C THR A 48 10.01 12.86 11.22
N LYS A 49 10.29 13.98 10.54
CA LYS A 49 10.89 15.16 11.18
C LYS A 49 9.98 15.75 12.25
N TYR A 50 8.68 15.78 11.99
CA TYR A 50 7.65 16.29 12.89
C TYR A 50 6.60 15.22 13.15
N SER A 51 6.21 15.04 14.41
CA SER A 51 5.18 14.05 14.75
C SER A 51 3.74 14.57 14.56
N LYS A 52 3.52 15.89 14.56
CA LYS A 52 2.20 16.52 14.47
C LYS A 52 2.13 17.49 13.29
N TYR A 53 1.37 17.14 12.25
CA TYR A 53 1.18 17.98 11.05
C TYR A 53 -0.15 18.74 11.08
N PHE A 54 -0.21 19.90 10.42
CA PHE A 54 -1.49 20.55 10.15
C PHE A 54 -2.40 19.63 9.31
N LYS A 55 -3.71 19.71 9.54
CA LYS A 55 -4.67 18.92 8.76
C LYS A 55 -4.67 19.43 7.32
N CYS A 56 -4.11 18.66 6.40
CA CYS A 56 -4.15 18.99 4.97
C CYS A 56 -5.56 18.78 4.40
N ARG A 57 -6.04 19.71 3.57
CA ARG A 57 -7.25 19.51 2.74
C ARG A 57 -6.89 18.66 1.52
N CYS A 58 -7.77 17.73 1.14
CA CYS A 58 -7.56 16.91 -0.06
C CYS A 58 -7.89 17.75 -1.29
N SER A 59 -6.85 18.04 -2.09
CA SER A 59 -6.84 18.80 -3.34
C SER A 59 -7.38 20.26 -3.25
N ARG A 60 -6.76 21.17 -4.00
CA ARG A 60 -7.23 22.56 -4.24
C ARG A 60 -7.23 22.83 -5.76
N GLY A 61 -7.68 21.86 -6.57
CA GLY A 61 -7.62 21.98 -8.03
C GLY A 61 -6.19 21.86 -8.60
N ARG A 62 -5.26 21.23 -7.87
CA ARG A 62 -3.94 20.90 -8.42
C ARG A 62 -4.06 19.59 -9.18
N GLU A 63 -3.51 19.57 -10.40
CA GLU A 63 -3.46 18.33 -11.17
C GLU A 63 -2.76 17.23 -10.38
N PRO A 64 -3.33 16.02 -10.34
CA PRO A 64 -2.71 14.92 -9.63
C PRO A 64 -1.51 14.37 -10.38
N ASP A 65 -0.39 14.30 -9.66
CA ASP A 65 0.72 13.47 -10.07
C ASP A 65 0.28 12.00 -10.11
N GLY A 66 0.70 11.25 -11.14
CA GLY A 66 0.43 9.81 -11.24
C GLY A 66 -0.93 9.42 -11.80
N THR A 67 -1.44 10.19 -12.77
CA THR A 67 -2.71 9.91 -13.47
C THR A 67 -2.60 8.81 -14.54
N GLN A 68 -1.39 8.51 -15.01
CA GLN A 68 -1.08 7.44 -15.97
C GLN A 68 -0.49 6.21 -15.27
N LEU A 69 -0.66 5.04 -15.88
CA LEU A 69 -0.04 3.78 -15.43
C LEU A 69 1.47 3.89 -15.58
N GLY A 70 2.22 3.55 -14.52
CA GLY A 70 3.68 3.64 -14.53
C GLY A 70 4.36 2.29 -14.73
N PHE A 71 3.90 1.26 -14.04
CA PHE A 71 4.57 -0.03 -13.93
C PHE A 71 3.69 -1.17 -14.46
N GLY A 72 2.40 -1.15 -14.12
CA GLY A 72 1.46 -2.22 -14.46
C GLY A 72 0.71 -2.01 -15.77
N ARG A 73 0.13 -3.09 -16.29
CA ARG A 73 -0.79 -3.06 -17.44
C ARG A 73 -2.20 -2.64 -17.06
N TYR A 74 -2.60 -2.88 -15.81
CA TYR A 74 -3.92 -2.55 -15.29
C TYR A 74 -3.78 -1.80 -13.97
N GLY A 75 -4.80 -1.03 -13.61
CA GLY A 75 -4.84 -0.30 -12.36
C GLY A 75 -6.24 0.09 -11.91
N THR A 76 -6.27 0.73 -10.75
CA THR A 76 -7.48 1.36 -10.20
C THR A 76 -7.21 2.84 -10.04
N LYS A 77 -8.10 3.67 -10.60
CA LYS A 77 -8.04 5.13 -10.61
C LYS A 77 -9.07 5.69 -9.63
N SER A 78 -8.71 6.67 -8.81
CA SER A 78 -9.66 7.34 -7.91
C SER A 78 -10.59 8.26 -8.70
N CYS A 79 -11.89 8.18 -8.45
CA CYS A 79 -12.89 9.05 -9.06
C CYS A 79 -13.17 10.31 -8.23
N ARG A 80 -12.74 10.34 -6.96
CA ARG A 80 -12.98 11.44 -6.03
C ARG A 80 -11.75 11.73 -5.19
N ASP A 81 -11.67 12.96 -4.71
CA ASP A 81 -10.68 13.37 -3.72
C ASP A 81 -11.03 12.76 -2.36
N GLY A 82 -10.01 12.31 -1.62
CA GLY A 82 -10.26 11.67 -0.33
C GLY A 82 -9.00 11.43 0.49
N ARG A 83 -9.23 10.92 1.70
CA ARG A 83 -8.19 10.44 2.60
C ARG A 83 -8.27 8.92 2.68
N LEU A 84 -7.19 8.24 2.34
CA LEU A 84 -7.07 6.81 2.51
C LEU A 84 -6.28 6.52 3.77
N SER A 85 -6.83 5.72 4.68
CA SER A 85 -6.08 5.22 5.83
C SER A 85 -5.11 4.14 5.40
N TYR A 86 -3.97 4.02 6.10
CA TYR A 86 -3.01 2.94 5.83
C TYR A 86 -3.67 1.54 5.94
N ARG A 87 -4.66 1.39 6.85
CA ARG A 87 -5.43 0.15 7.02
C ARG A 87 -6.30 -0.16 5.81
N ALA A 88 -6.93 0.86 5.23
CA ALA A 88 -7.75 0.69 4.02
C ALA A 88 -6.90 0.32 2.81
N ILE A 89 -5.73 0.95 2.67
CA ILE A 89 -4.77 0.62 1.59
C ILE A 89 -4.30 -0.83 1.73
N GLU A 90 -3.94 -1.27 2.94
CA GLU A 90 -3.50 -2.64 3.20
C GLU A 90 -4.64 -3.65 3.00
N ALA A 91 -5.87 -3.32 3.42
CA ALA A 91 -7.03 -4.17 3.20
C ALA A 91 -7.32 -4.37 1.70
N ALA A 92 -7.24 -3.32 0.90
CA ALA A 92 -7.40 -3.39 -0.55
C ALA A 92 -6.28 -4.22 -1.21
N ARG A 93 -5.02 -4.03 -0.78
CA ARG A 93 -3.87 -4.83 -1.23
C ARG A 93 -4.06 -6.31 -0.91
N ARG A 94 -4.43 -6.64 0.32
CA ARG A 94 -4.70 -8.02 0.77
C ARG A 94 -5.86 -8.65 0.02
N ALA A 95 -6.93 -7.90 -0.27
CA ALA A 95 -8.06 -8.38 -1.05
C ALA A 95 -7.63 -8.76 -2.48
N THR A 96 -6.82 -7.91 -3.11
CA THR A 96 -6.27 -8.12 -4.45
C THR A 96 -5.37 -9.36 -4.49
N ILE A 97 -4.40 -9.45 -3.56
CA ILE A 97 -3.51 -10.60 -3.43
C ILE A 97 -4.29 -11.89 -3.18
N GLY A 98 -5.24 -11.86 -2.24
CA GLY A 98 -6.06 -13.02 -1.91
C GLY A 98 -6.90 -13.49 -3.10
N GLN A 99 -7.37 -12.57 -3.95
CA GLN A 99 -8.06 -12.95 -5.18
C GLN A 99 -7.13 -13.63 -6.17
N PHE A 100 -5.94 -13.09 -6.40
CA PHE A 100 -4.97 -13.71 -7.30
C PHE A 100 -4.48 -15.06 -6.80
N HIS A 101 -4.29 -15.21 -5.49
CA HIS A 101 -3.91 -16.50 -4.91
C HIS A 101 -4.99 -17.57 -5.12
N ARG A 102 -6.28 -17.21 -5.02
CA ARG A 102 -7.39 -18.15 -5.28
C ARG A 102 -7.59 -18.46 -6.76
N ALA A 103 -7.47 -17.45 -7.62
CA ALA A 103 -7.76 -17.57 -9.04
C ALA A 103 -6.60 -18.18 -9.85
N MET A 104 -5.36 -18.09 -9.36
CA MET A 104 -4.14 -18.43 -10.12
C MET A 104 -3.13 -19.23 -9.29
N SER A 105 -3.56 -20.35 -8.70
CA SER A 105 -2.77 -21.19 -7.78
C SER A 105 -1.37 -21.61 -8.29
N GLY A 106 -1.13 -21.63 -9.61
CA GLY A 106 0.19 -21.92 -10.20
C GLY A 106 0.98 -20.71 -10.69
N GLN A 107 0.30 -19.65 -11.14
CA GLN A 107 0.90 -18.50 -11.84
C GLN A 107 1.07 -17.26 -10.96
N PHE A 108 0.63 -17.32 -9.69
CA PHE A 108 0.75 -16.22 -8.74
C PHE A 108 2.18 -15.65 -8.61
N ARG A 109 3.20 -16.50 -8.81
CA ARG A 109 4.61 -16.08 -8.76
C ARG A 109 4.98 -15.02 -9.81
N ASN A 110 4.21 -14.92 -10.89
CA ASN A 110 4.43 -13.95 -11.95
C ASN A 110 3.58 -12.67 -11.75
N CYS A 111 2.62 -12.71 -10.83
CA CYS A 111 1.75 -11.57 -10.55
C CYS A 111 2.50 -10.52 -9.75
N LYS A 112 2.53 -9.29 -10.27
CA LYS A 112 3.12 -8.13 -9.59
C LYS A 112 2.01 -7.14 -9.24
N ILE A 113 2.07 -6.60 -8.03
CA ILE A 113 1.14 -5.57 -7.56
C ILE A 113 1.96 -4.43 -7.00
N TRP A 114 1.64 -3.22 -7.43
CA TRP A 114 2.22 -2.00 -6.92
C TRP A 114 1.17 -1.19 -6.17
N VAL A 115 1.57 -0.69 -5.02
CA VAL A 115 0.83 0.34 -4.29
C VAL A 115 1.58 1.65 -4.52
N ARG A 116 0.96 2.60 -5.21
CA ARG A 116 1.62 3.86 -5.58
C ARG A 116 1.48 4.95 -4.52
N VAL A 117 0.51 4.77 -3.64
CA VAL A 117 0.17 5.73 -2.60
C VAL A 117 0.75 5.27 -1.27
N LEU A 118 1.48 6.16 -0.59
CA LEU A 118 2.05 5.92 0.73
C LEU A 118 1.31 6.76 1.78
N ALA A 119 1.07 6.20 2.98
CA ALA A 119 0.48 6.95 4.08
C ALA A 119 1.57 7.75 4.83
N ASP A 120 1.74 9.00 4.42
CA ASP A 120 2.79 9.92 4.87
C ASP A 120 2.31 10.90 5.95
N LEU A 121 1.02 11.17 6.02
CA LEU A 121 0.45 12.17 6.92
C LEU A 121 -0.08 11.52 8.22
N PRO A 122 0.44 11.88 9.41
CA PRO A 122 -0.08 11.36 10.66
C PRO A 122 -1.38 12.08 11.06
N ILE A 123 -2.40 11.30 11.41
CA ILE A 123 -3.62 11.77 12.07
C ILE A 123 -3.39 11.81 13.57
N THR A 124 -3.79 12.93 14.19
CA THR A 124 -3.86 13.06 15.65
C THR A 124 -5.31 13.04 16.13
N GLY A 125 -5.57 12.34 17.24
CA GLY A 125 -6.87 12.31 17.89
C GLY A 125 -6.74 12.60 19.40
N LYS A 126 -7.76 13.25 19.98
CA LYS A 126 -7.94 13.25 21.43
C LYS A 126 -8.80 12.05 21.83
N PRO A 127 -8.66 11.52 23.06
CA PRO A 127 -9.59 10.54 23.60
C PRO A 127 -11.03 11.09 23.58
N ALA A 128 -12.02 10.22 23.47
CA ALA A 128 -13.43 10.63 23.43
C ALA A 128 -13.91 11.28 24.75
N ILE A 129 -13.27 10.96 25.88
CA ILE A 129 -13.69 11.39 27.21
C ILE A 129 -13.25 12.83 27.59
N VAL A 130 -12.26 13.39 26.89
CA VAL A 130 -11.66 14.67 27.30
C VAL A 130 -12.36 15.87 26.67
N ARG A 131 -12.46 16.98 27.43
CA ARG A 131 -12.98 18.25 26.92
C ARG A 131 -12.02 18.90 25.92
N MET A 132 -12.55 19.86 25.16
CA MET A 132 -11.78 20.68 24.22
C MET A 132 -10.74 21.55 24.96
N GLY A 133 -9.70 22.03 24.26
CA GLY A 133 -8.57 22.77 24.86
C GLY A 133 -7.36 21.90 25.25
N ARG A 134 -6.38 22.44 25.98
CA ARG A 134 -5.14 21.71 26.42
C ARG A 134 -4.26 21.15 25.27
N GLY A 135 -4.29 21.82 24.12
CA GLY A 135 -3.41 21.49 22.98
C GLY A 135 -3.92 20.35 22.08
N LYS A 136 -3.00 19.77 21.29
CA LYS A 136 -3.29 18.77 20.25
C LYS A 136 -3.00 17.35 20.72
N GLY A 137 -3.90 16.43 20.37
CA GLY A 137 -3.80 15.02 20.74
C GLY A 137 -2.61 14.27 20.14
N ASN A 138 -2.48 13.01 20.51
CA ASN A 138 -1.38 12.14 20.09
C ASN A 138 -1.64 11.58 18.68
N PRO A 139 -0.59 11.27 17.89
CA PRO A 139 -0.74 10.58 16.62
C PRO A 139 -1.35 9.18 16.81
N THR A 140 -2.42 8.87 16.09
CA THR A 140 -3.17 7.60 16.21
C THR A 140 -3.07 6.73 14.95
N GLY A 141 -2.73 7.32 13.81
CA GLY A 141 -2.62 6.57 12.55
C GLY A 141 -2.07 7.42 11.42
N TRP A 142 -1.94 6.79 10.25
CA TRP A 142 -1.41 7.41 9.04
C TRP A 142 -2.45 7.41 7.93
N ILE A 143 -2.49 8.50 7.18
CA ILE A 143 -3.30 8.64 5.99
C ILE A 143 -2.46 9.05 4.79
N ALA A 144 -2.98 8.74 3.62
CA ALA A 144 -2.56 9.30 2.37
C ALA A 144 -3.69 10.19 1.81
N CYS A 145 -3.32 11.34 1.26
CA CYS A 145 -4.25 12.15 0.48
C CYS A 145 -4.24 11.65 -0.97
N VAL A 146 -5.41 11.30 -1.48
CA VAL A 146 -5.59 10.90 -2.88
C VAL A 146 -6.46 11.92 -3.58
N SER A 147 -6.03 12.33 -4.77
CA SER A 147 -6.78 13.23 -5.63
C SER A 147 -7.45 12.47 -6.77
N THR A 148 -8.46 13.11 -7.36
CA THR A 148 -9.27 12.60 -8.45
C THR A 148 -8.39 12.34 -9.66
N GLY A 149 -8.37 11.11 -10.12
CA GLY A 149 -7.57 10.68 -11.26
C GLY A 149 -6.24 10.03 -10.90
N GLN A 150 -5.81 10.04 -9.64
CA GLN A 150 -4.63 9.28 -9.22
C GLN A 150 -4.88 7.78 -9.25
N ILE A 151 -3.84 7.01 -9.55
CA ILE A 151 -3.87 5.55 -9.58
C ILE A 151 -3.22 5.00 -8.30
N PRO A 152 -4.00 4.63 -7.26
CA PRO A 152 -3.46 4.03 -6.04
C PRO A 152 -2.84 2.64 -6.21
N PHE A 153 -3.42 1.79 -7.08
CA PHE A 153 -2.96 0.42 -7.27
C PHE A 153 -2.75 0.10 -8.73
N GLU A 154 -1.67 -0.64 -9.01
CA GLU A 154 -1.35 -1.21 -10.32
C GLU A 154 -1.08 -2.70 -10.20
N MET A 155 -1.32 -3.43 -11.28
CA MET A 155 -1.14 -4.87 -11.36
C MET A 155 -0.66 -5.30 -12.74
N ASP A 156 0.17 -6.34 -12.76
CA ASP A 156 0.71 -6.95 -13.98
C ASP A 156 0.87 -8.47 -13.82
N GLY A 157 0.99 -9.18 -14.95
CA GLY A 157 1.10 -10.63 -14.97
C GLY A 157 -0.22 -11.35 -14.71
N VAL A 158 -1.36 -10.69 -15.00
CA VAL A 158 -2.72 -11.19 -14.76
C VAL A 158 -3.61 -11.05 -15.99
N SER A 159 -4.60 -11.92 -16.15
CA SER A 159 -5.60 -11.79 -17.22
C SER A 159 -6.55 -10.60 -16.96
N LEU A 160 -7.18 -10.10 -18.02
CA LEU A 160 -8.14 -8.98 -17.93
C LEU A 160 -9.35 -9.33 -17.04
N SER A 161 -9.84 -10.57 -17.10
CA SER A 161 -10.97 -11.03 -16.28
C SER A 161 -10.61 -11.02 -14.80
N ASN A 162 -9.44 -11.57 -14.44
CA ASN A 162 -8.98 -11.66 -13.07
C ASN A 162 -8.62 -10.28 -12.49
N SER A 163 -7.99 -9.40 -13.28
CA SER A 163 -7.70 -8.02 -12.86
C SER A 163 -8.96 -7.23 -12.60
N ARG A 164 -9.97 -7.31 -13.46
CA ARG A 164 -11.27 -6.66 -13.27
C ARG A 164 -11.99 -7.17 -12.02
N GLN A 165 -11.96 -8.48 -11.78
CA GLN A 165 -12.56 -9.07 -10.58
C GLN A 165 -11.82 -8.61 -9.30
N ALA A 166 -10.50 -8.61 -9.31
CA ALA A 166 -9.69 -8.13 -8.18
C ALA A 166 -9.92 -6.64 -7.92
N ALA A 167 -10.00 -5.82 -8.97
CA ALA A 167 -10.34 -4.40 -8.85
C ALA A 167 -11.71 -4.18 -8.20
N ARG A 168 -12.74 -4.95 -8.60
CA ARG A 168 -14.07 -4.90 -7.96
C ARG A 168 -14.00 -5.21 -6.46
N LEU A 169 -13.29 -6.27 -6.08
CA LEU A 169 -13.11 -6.63 -4.66
C LEU A 169 -12.34 -5.56 -3.89
N ALA A 170 -11.33 -4.95 -4.53
CA ALA A 170 -10.56 -3.86 -3.97
C ALA A 170 -11.44 -2.63 -3.70
N VAL A 171 -12.35 -2.25 -4.62
CA VAL A 171 -13.24 -1.08 -4.48
C VAL A 171 -14.07 -1.10 -3.19
N HIS A 172 -14.45 -2.28 -2.70
CA HIS A 172 -15.25 -2.41 -1.48
C HIS A 172 -14.46 -2.17 -0.17
N LYS A 173 -13.14 -1.97 -0.23
CA LYS A 173 -12.28 -1.77 0.96
C LYS A 173 -11.94 -0.29 1.25
N PRO A 174 -11.49 0.53 0.29
CA PRO A 174 -11.22 1.94 0.51
C PRO A 174 -12.52 2.75 0.51
N CYS A 175 -12.50 3.88 1.21
CA CYS A 175 -13.65 4.78 1.34
C CYS A 175 -13.88 5.68 0.11
N SER A 176 -13.24 5.40 -1.04
CA SER A 176 -13.27 6.24 -2.24
C SER A 176 -13.82 5.47 -3.44
N SER A 177 -14.65 6.13 -4.25
CA SER A 177 -15.08 5.61 -5.54
C SER A 177 -13.87 5.46 -6.47
N THR A 178 -13.73 4.30 -7.12
CA THR A 178 -12.62 4.01 -8.03
C THR A 178 -13.12 3.44 -9.36
N LYS A 179 -12.33 3.62 -10.42
CA LYS A 179 -12.56 3.13 -11.78
C LYS A 179 -11.40 2.23 -12.20
N PHE A 180 -11.70 1.12 -12.87
CA PHE A 180 -10.68 0.25 -13.47
C PHE A 180 -10.08 0.90 -14.73
N VAL A 181 -8.76 0.85 -14.88
CA VAL A 181 -7.98 1.38 -16.01
C VAL A 181 -7.07 0.30 -16.53
#